data_AF-F0GCS0-F1
#
_entry.id   AF-F0GCS0-F1
#
_cell.length_a   1.000
_cell.length_b   1.000
_cell.length_c   1.000
_cell.angle_alpha   90.00
_cell.angle_beta   90.00
_cell.angle_gamma   90.00
#
_symmetry.space_group_name_H-M   'P 1'
#
loop_
_entity.id
_entity.type
_entity.pdbx_description
1 polymer ?
#
loop_
_entity_poly.entity_id
_entity_poly.type
_entity_poly.pdbx_seq_one_letter_code
_entity_poly.pdbx_strand_id
1 'polypeptide(L)'
;MSSRAGTSPDDTRPGSAPRRRSRGKTREALQLAILRVKTRGLKLSISSVAAEAGVSAGLIHNTYPDIAEEIRTQVGRGIRQQRDATVAEVKKVREQLKTVRAERDAALADVATLASINETLRQEIATLQAVASGKIHVLPPVRDV
;
A
#
# COMPACT_ATOMS: atom_id res chain seq x y z
N MET A 1 -23.29 -74.66 -53.47
CA MET A 1 -22.53 -75.11 -52.29
C MET A 1 -21.53 -74.03 -51.92
N SER A 2 -21.55 -73.60 -50.64
CA SER A 2 -20.47 -72.95 -49.86
C SER A 2 -19.98 -71.55 -50.30
N SER A 3 -20.37 -70.46 -49.61
CA SER A 3 -19.85 -69.87 -48.33
C SER A 3 -18.58 -69.03 -48.56
N ARG A 4 -18.42 -67.76 -48.16
CA ARG A 4 -18.55 -67.08 -46.84
C ARG A 4 -18.51 -65.54 -47.12
N ALA A 5 -19.43 -64.69 -46.66
CA ALA A 5 -19.46 -64.01 -45.34
C ALA A 5 -18.08 -63.48 -44.88
N GLY A 6 -17.84 -62.22 -44.52
CA GLY A 6 -18.66 -61.02 -44.39
C GLY A 6 -17.70 -59.92 -43.91
N THR A 7 -17.73 -58.74 -44.53
CA THR A 7 -16.93 -57.59 -44.07
C THR A 7 -17.72 -56.86 -43.00
N SER A 8 -17.30 -57.00 -41.75
CA SER A 8 -17.81 -56.24 -40.62
C SER A 8 -17.56 -54.74 -40.81
N PRO A 9 -18.56 -53.87 -40.67
CA PRO A 9 -18.33 -52.47 -40.39
C PRO A 9 -18.12 -52.35 -38.87
N ASP A 10 -16.88 -52.51 -38.43
CA ASP A 10 -16.46 -51.97 -37.14
C ASP A 10 -16.18 -50.48 -37.34
N ASP A 11 -17.17 -49.65 -37.02
CA ASP A 11 -16.91 -48.23 -36.74
C ASP A 11 -17.91 -47.77 -35.68
N THR A 12 -17.74 -48.37 -34.50
CA THR A 12 -18.38 -47.96 -33.27
C THR A 12 -17.94 -46.53 -32.97
N ARG A 13 -18.76 -45.54 -33.33
CA ARG A 13 -18.63 -44.16 -32.82
C ARG A 13 -19.39 -44.06 -31.50
N PRO A 14 -18.77 -44.13 -30.32
CA PRO A 14 -19.39 -43.59 -29.14
C PRO A 14 -19.35 -42.06 -29.29
N GLY A 15 -20.50 -41.47 -29.63
CA GLY A 15 -20.73 -40.05 -29.41
C GLY A 15 -20.36 -39.72 -27.98
N SER A 16 -19.24 -39.02 -27.81
CA SER A 16 -18.71 -38.59 -26.52
C SER A 16 -19.71 -37.64 -25.87
N ALA A 17 -20.63 -38.19 -25.07
CA ALA A 17 -21.44 -37.42 -24.16
C ALA A 17 -20.51 -36.51 -23.35
N PRO A 18 -20.78 -35.19 -23.25
CA PRO A 18 -19.93 -34.31 -22.46
C PRO A 18 -19.98 -34.83 -21.04
N ARG A 19 -18.83 -35.33 -20.56
CA ARG A 19 -18.65 -35.83 -19.21
C ARG A 19 -19.28 -34.81 -18.27
N ARG A 20 -20.43 -35.14 -17.68
CA ARG A 20 -21.00 -34.45 -16.53
C ARG A 20 -20.04 -34.70 -15.36
N ARG A 21 -18.86 -34.07 -15.41
CA ARG A 21 -18.00 -33.91 -14.24
C ARG A 21 -18.90 -33.20 -13.26
N SER A 22 -19.33 -33.93 -12.23
CA SER A 22 -20.41 -33.53 -11.33
C SER A 22 -20.17 -32.10 -10.89
N ARG A 23 -21.11 -31.20 -11.19
CA ARG A 23 -20.99 -29.75 -10.91
C ARG A 23 -20.60 -29.49 -9.44
N GLY A 24 -21.08 -30.33 -8.52
CA GLY A 24 -20.67 -30.32 -7.11
C GLY A 24 -19.17 -30.51 -6.89
N LYS A 25 -18.55 -31.55 -7.46
CA LYS A 25 -17.09 -31.78 -7.34
C LYS A 25 -16.27 -30.62 -7.91
N THR A 26 -16.72 -30.02 -9.02
CA THR A 26 -16.04 -28.85 -9.61
C THR A 26 -16.21 -27.61 -8.71
N ARG A 27 -17.38 -27.46 -8.07
CA ARG A 27 -17.65 -26.39 -7.11
C ARG A 27 -16.75 -26.49 -5.87
N GLU A 28 -16.63 -27.68 -5.31
CA GLU A 28 -15.73 -27.97 -4.18
C GLU A 28 -14.26 -27.71 -4.56
N ALA A 29 -13.84 -28.14 -5.75
CA ALA A 29 -12.49 -27.86 -6.26
C ALA A 29 -12.22 -26.36 -6.40
N LEU A 30 -13.21 -25.57 -6.85
CA LEU A 30 -13.11 -24.12 -6.94
C LEU A 30 -13.02 -23.46 -5.55
N GLN A 31 -13.80 -23.91 -4.57
CA GLN A 31 -13.72 -23.41 -3.20
C GLN A 31 -12.37 -23.72 -2.56
N LEU A 32 -11.84 -24.94 -2.75
CA LEU A 32 -10.50 -25.30 -2.30
C LEU A 32 -9.41 -24.48 -3.00
N ALA A 33 -9.56 -24.20 -4.30
CA ALA A 33 -8.64 -23.34 -5.03
C ALA A 33 -8.62 -21.90 -4.49
N ILE A 34 -9.79 -21.34 -4.11
CA ILE A 34 -9.87 -20.03 -3.45
C ILE A 34 -9.06 -20.04 -2.14
N LEU A 35 -9.24 -21.06 -1.31
CA LEU A 35 -8.49 -21.18 -0.06
C LEU A 35 -6.99 -21.33 -0.30
N ARG A 36 -6.57 -22.13 -1.29
CA ARG A 36 -5.17 -22.30 -1.67
C ARG A 36 -4.53 -20.98 -2.13
N VAL A 37 -5.21 -20.24 -3.01
CA VAL A 37 -4.75 -18.92 -3.49
C VAL A 37 -4.59 -17.95 -2.31
N LYS A 38 -5.53 -17.95 -1.36
CA LYS A 38 -5.42 -17.15 -0.12
C LYS A 38 -4.23 -17.56 0.74
N THR A 39 -4.05 -18.85 0.99
CA THR A 39 -2.93 -19.34 1.83
C THR A 39 -1.56 -19.07 1.22
N ARG A 40 -1.46 -19.06 -0.11
CA ARG A 40 -0.23 -18.71 -0.82
C ARG A 40 0.04 -17.20 -0.88
N GLY A 41 -0.85 -16.37 -0.34
CA GLY A 41 -0.72 -14.91 -0.37
C GLY A 41 -0.79 -14.31 -1.78
N LEU A 42 -1.29 -15.06 -2.77
CA LEU A 42 -1.40 -14.59 -4.15
C LEU A 42 -2.61 -13.68 -4.30
N LYS A 43 -2.54 -12.73 -5.25
CA LYS A 43 -3.64 -11.80 -5.55
C LYS A 43 -4.88 -12.60 -5.97
N LEU A 44 -5.87 -12.63 -5.10
CA LEU A 44 -7.14 -13.31 -5.35
C LEU A 44 -7.77 -12.71 -6.61
N SER A 45 -7.95 -13.53 -7.64
CA SER A 45 -8.55 -13.15 -8.92
C SER A 45 -9.19 -14.36 -9.58
N ILE A 46 -10.20 -14.13 -10.41
CA ILE A 46 -10.88 -15.22 -11.14
C ILE A 46 -9.86 -16.02 -11.97
N SER A 47 -8.89 -15.36 -12.60
CA SER A 47 -7.82 -16.02 -13.36
C SER A 47 -6.89 -16.87 -12.47
N SER A 48 -6.49 -16.36 -11.29
CA SER A 48 -5.65 -17.13 -10.35
C SER A 48 -6.37 -18.36 -9.79
N VAL A 49 -7.66 -18.24 -9.50
CA VAL A 49 -8.49 -19.35 -9.00
C VAL A 49 -8.73 -20.38 -10.11
N ALA A 50 -8.96 -19.92 -11.34
CA ALA A 50 -9.12 -20.77 -12.51
C ALA A 50 -7.84 -21.57 -12.81
N ALA A 51 -6.68 -20.93 -12.76
CA ALA A 51 -5.38 -21.58 -12.93
C ALA A 51 -5.12 -22.63 -11.84
N GLU A 52 -5.42 -22.32 -10.58
CA GLU A 52 -5.24 -23.26 -9.46
C GLU A 52 -6.21 -24.45 -9.51
N ALA A 53 -7.43 -24.24 -9.99
CA ALA A 53 -8.44 -25.29 -10.16
C ALA A 53 -8.31 -26.06 -11.51
N GLY A 54 -7.42 -25.63 -12.41
CA GLY A 54 -7.26 -26.24 -13.74
C GLY A 54 -8.48 -26.07 -14.64
N VAL A 55 -9.27 -25.00 -14.48
CA VAL A 55 -10.46 -24.70 -15.28
C VAL A 55 -10.31 -23.38 -16.03
N SER A 56 -11.12 -23.17 -17.07
CA SER A 56 -11.15 -21.87 -17.75
C SER A 56 -11.87 -20.82 -16.90
N ALA A 57 -11.40 -19.58 -16.95
CA ALA A 57 -12.09 -18.44 -16.33
C ALA A 57 -13.52 -18.27 -16.87
N GLY A 58 -13.73 -18.66 -18.14
CA GLY A 58 -15.02 -18.77 -18.81
C GLY A 58 -16.04 -19.61 -18.05
N LEU A 59 -15.60 -20.76 -17.54
CA LEU A 59 -16.45 -21.68 -16.80
C LEU A 59 -16.92 -21.06 -15.48
N ILE A 60 -16.05 -20.31 -14.80
CA ILE A 60 -16.38 -19.70 -13.51
C ILE A 60 -17.45 -18.62 -13.70
N HIS A 61 -17.26 -17.67 -14.61
CA HIS A 61 -18.22 -16.58 -14.76
C HIS A 61 -19.55 -17.00 -15.41
N ASN A 62 -19.56 -18.04 -16.26
CA ASN A 62 -20.78 -18.50 -16.93
C ASN A 62 -21.55 -19.57 -16.15
N THR A 63 -20.83 -20.48 -15.48
CA THR A 63 -21.44 -21.68 -14.87
C THR A 63 -21.57 -21.56 -13.35
N TYR A 64 -20.74 -20.72 -12.72
CA TYR A 64 -20.69 -20.50 -11.26
C TYR A 64 -20.62 -19.00 -10.93
N PRO A 65 -21.65 -18.21 -11.29
CA PRO A 65 -21.65 -16.76 -11.04
C PRO A 65 -21.59 -16.41 -9.55
N ASP A 66 -22.12 -17.27 -8.69
CA ASP A 66 -22.05 -17.17 -7.23
C ASP A 66 -20.61 -17.12 -6.72
N ILE A 67 -19.76 -18.03 -7.19
CA ILE A 67 -18.34 -18.08 -6.83
C ILE A 67 -17.60 -16.87 -7.41
N ALA A 68 -17.95 -16.44 -8.62
CA ALA A 68 -17.35 -15.26 -9.23
C ALA A 68 -17.63 -13.98 -8.42
N GLU A 69 -18.87 -13.80 -7.94
CA GLU A 69 -19.25 -12.69 -7.06
C GLU A 69 -18.55 -12.77 -5.71
N GLU A 70 -18.42 -13.96 -5.12
CA GLU A 70 -17.68 -14.14 -3.88
C GLU A 70 -16.21 -13.68 -4.02
N ILE A 71 -15.55 -14.07 -5.11
CA ILE A 71 -14.18 -13.64 -5.40
C ILE A 71 -14.13 -12.11 -5.55
N ARG A 72 -15.04 -11.51 -6.33
CA ARG A 72 -15.06 -10.05 -6.55
C ARG A 72 -15.30 -9.27 -5.27
N THR A 73 -16.25 -9.71 -4.43
CA THR A 73 -16.55 -9.04 -3.16
C THR A 73 -15.37 -9.12 -2.19
N GLN A 74 -14.69 -10.26 -2.10
CA GLN A 74 -13.50 -10.43 -1.26
C GLN A 74 -12.34 -9.54 -1.75
N VAL A 75 -12.10 -9.49 -3.05
CA VAL A 75 -11.07 -8.60 -3.65
C VAL A 75 -11.42 -7.13 -3.41
N GLY A 76 -12.67 -6.74 -3.65
CA GLY A 76 -13.14 -5.37 -3.46
C GLY A 76 -13.04 -4.90 -2.02
N ARG A 77 -13.34 -5.78 -1.05
CA ARG A 77 -13.17 -5.49 0.39
C ARG A 77 -11.71 -5.30 0.76
N GLY A 78 -10.82 -6.19 0.31
CA GLY A 78 -9.38 -6.06 0.55
C GLY A 78 -8.79 -4.76 0.01
N ILE A 79 -9.17 -4.38 -1.21
CA ILE A 79 -8.71 -3.12 -1.82
C ILE A 79 -9.22 -1.90 -1.05
N ARG A 80 -10.48 -1.91 -0.57
CA ARG A 80 -11.02 -0.80 0.24
C ARG A 80 -10.28 -0.69 1.58
N GLN A 81 -10.12 -1.80 2.30
CA GLN A 81 -9.40 -1.82 3.57
C GLN A 81 -7.95 -1.34 3.42
N GLN A 82 -7.25 -1.80 2.38
CA GLN A 82 -5.89 -1.37 2.10
C GLN A 82 -5.82 0.13 1.78
N ARG A 83 -6.77 0.65 0.99
CA ARG A 83 -6.85 2.07 0.68
C ARG A 83 -7.14 2.91 1.92
N ASP A 84 -8.07 2.48 2.76
CA ASP A 84 -8.45 3.22 3.96
C ASP A 84 -7.29 3.25 4.96
N ALA A 85 -6.54 2.15 5.06
CA ALA A 85 -5.30 2.09 5.84
C ALA A 85 -4.22 3.05 5.32
N THR A 86 -3.96 3.08 4.01
CA THR A 86 -2.96 3.99 3.44
C THR A 86 -3.38 5.45 3.56
N VAL A 87 -4.67 5.76 3.39
CA VAL A 87 -5.19 7.11 3.60
C VAL A 87 -5.03 7.55 5.05
N ALA A 88 -5.33 6.67 6.01
CA ALA A 88 -5.13 6.95 7.43
C ALA A 88 -3.64 7.20 7.76
N GLU A 89 -2.74 6.39 7.21
CA GLU A 89 -1.30 6.55 7.40
C GLU A 89 -0.77 7.86 6.80
N VAL A 90 -1.17 8.20 5.58
CA VAL A 90 -0.83 9.47 4.94
C VAL A 90 -1.33 10.66 5.76
N LYS A 91 -2.53 10.57 6.33
CA LYS A 91 -3.08 11.62 7.20
C LYS A 91 -2.23 11.79 8.46
N LYS A 92 -1.88 10.70 9.14
CA LYS A 92 -1.03 10.72 10.33
C LYS A 92 0.33 11.36 10.06
N VAL A 93 0.99 10.96 8.97
CA VAL A 93 2.30 11.51 8.59
C VAL A 93 2.20 13.00 8.25
N ARG A 94 1.11 13.43 7.59
CA ARG A 94 0.89 14.86 7.29
C ARG A 94 0.67 15.69 8.56
N GLU A 95 -0.06 15.17 9.53
CA GLU A 95 -0.26 15.83 10.82
C GLU A 95 1.07 15.97 11.57
N GLN A 96 1.87 14.90 11.64
CA GLN A 96 3.21 14.93 12.23
C GLN A 96 4.15 15.90 11.50
N LEU A 97 4.09 15.95 10.16
CA LEU A 97 4.90 16.90 9.40
C LEU A 97 4.51 18.35 9.70
N LYS A 98 3.22 18.62 9.92
CA LYS A 98 2.75 19.96 10.30
C LYS A 98 3.27 20.36 11.68
N THR A 99 3.24 19.45 12.66
CA THR A 99 3.76 19.74 14.01
C THR A 99 5.26 19.99 13.98
N VAL A 100 6.03 19.10 13.33
CA VAL A 100 7.49 19.23 13.21
C VAL A 100 7.89 20.51 12.46
N ARG A 101 7.14 20.92 11.43
CA ARG A 101 7.40 22.19 10.74
C ARG A 101 7.16 23.39 11.63
N ALA A 102 6.09 23.39 12.43
CA ALA A 102 5.81 24.46 13.37
C ALA A 102 6.89 24.56 14.46
N GLU A 103 7.33 23.44 15.02
CA GLU A 103 8.44 23.37 15.98
C GLU A 103 9.75 23.88 15.37
N ARG A 104 10.05 23.48 14.13
CA ARG A 104 11.22 23.95 13.39
C ARG A 104 11.18 25.47 13.17
N ASP A 105 10.03 26.00 12.76
CA ASP A 105 9.87 27.43 12.51
C ASP A 105 10.03 28.24 13.80
N ALA A 106 9.46 27.77 14.92
CA ALA A 106 9.66 28.36 16.25
C ALA A 106 11.13 28.33 16.69
N ALA A 107 11.79 27.18 16.57
CA ALA A 107 13.21 27.04 16.91
C ALA A 107 14.11 27.94 16.05
N LEU A 108 13.82 28.12 14.76
CA LEU A 108 14.56 29.04 13.91
C LEU A 108 14.35 30.50 14.32
N ALA A 109 13.14 30.87 14.74
CA ALA A 109 12.88 32.21 15.27
C ALA A 109 13.67 32.47 16.56
N ASP A 110 13.72 31.50 17.47
CA ASP A 110 14.50 31.58 18.71
C ASP A 110 16.01 31.67 18.43
N VAL A 111 16.51 30.90 17.46
CA VAL A 111 17.92 31.00 17.04
C VAL A 111 18.23 32.39 16.47
N ALA A 112 17.32 32.98 15.69
CA ALA A 112 17.50 34.32 15.14
C ALA A 112 17.51 35.40 16.24
N THR A 113 16.63 35.31 17.23
CA THR A 113 16.61 36.25 18.36
C THR A 113 17.88 36.13 19.20
N LEU A 114 18.30 34.90 19.52
CA LEU A 114 19.55 34.63 20.25
C LEU A 114 20.78 35.09 19.47
N ALA A 115 20.81 34.94 18.14
CA ALA A 115 21.91 35.43 17.33
C ALA A 115 22.02 36.96 17.39
N SER A 116 20.90 37.68 17.32
CA SER A 116 20.86 39.14 17.47
C SER A 116 21.38 39.59 18.84
N ILE A 117 20.88 38.98 19.91
CA ILE A 117 21.31 39.29 21.29
C ILE A 117 22.79 38.97 21.47
N ASN A 118 23.27 37.84 20.93
CA ASN A 118 24.68 37.51 21.01
C ASN A 118 25.56 38.53 20.28
N GLU A 119 25.09 39.06 19.15
CA GLU A 119 25.84 40.07 18.41
C GLU A 119 25.89 41.40 19.17
N THR A 120 24.79 41.84 19.77
CA THR A 120 24.80 43.05 20.62
C THR A 120 25.71 42.88 21.83
N LEU A 121 25.64 41.73 22.51
CA LEU A 121 26.51 41.44 23.64
C LEU A 121 28.00 41.37 23.25
N ARG A 122 28.31 40.83 22.07
CA ARG A 122 29.69 40.83 21.55
C ARG A 122 30.20 42.25 21.32
N GLN A 123 29.36 43.14 20.78
CA GLN A 123 29.71 44.54 20.60
C GLN A 123 29.91 45.26 21.94
N GLU A 124 29.04 45.02 22.92
CA GLU A 124 29.19 45.55 24.28
C GLU A 124 30.48 45.06 24.95
N ILE A 125 30.79 43.76 24.85
CA ILE A 125 32.04 43.21 25.39
C ILE A 125 33.25 43.84 24.70
N ALA A 126 33.22 44.00 23.38
CA ALA A 126 34.32 44.62 22.64
C ALA A 126 34.53 46.09 23.04
N THR A 127 33.45 46.86 23.23
CA THR A 127 33.55 48.25 23.69
C THR A 127 34.09 48.32 25.12
N LEU A 128 33.59 47.50 26.04
CA LEU A 128 34.08 47.44 27.43
C LEU A 128 35.56 47.04 27.49
N GLN A 129 36.00 46.08 26.68
CA GLN A 129 37.41 45.70 26.58
C GLN A 129 38.28 46.82 26.00
N ALA A 130 37.78 47.57 25.02
CA ALA A 130 38.48 48.72 24.47
C ALA A 130 38.63 49.86 25.50
N VAL A 131 37.61 50.06 26.34
CA VAL A 131 37.67 51.00 27.48
C VAL A 131 38.68 50.53 28.54
N ALA A 132 38.61 49.25 28.93
CA ALA A 132 39.51 48.67 29.92
C ALA A 132 40.99 48.67 29.48
N SER A 133 41.24 48.51 28.18
CA SER A 133 42.59 48.59 27.60
C SER A 133 43.06 50.03 27.33
N GLY A 134 42.28 51.05 27.70
CA GLY A 134 42.64 52.46 27.53
C GLY A 134 42.61 52.96 26.08
N LYS A 135 42.08 52.16 25.15
CA LYS A 135 41.94 52.54 23.73
C LYS A 135 40.77 53.51 23.50
N ILE A 136 39.79 53.53 24.41
CA ILE A 136 38.62 54.42 24.37
C ILE A 136 38.38 54.99 25.78
N HIS A 137 38.19 56.31 25.91
CA HIS A 137 37.81 56.95 27.18
C HIS A 137 36.32 57.29 27.19
N VAL A 138 35.59 56.76 28.18
CA VAL A 138 34.17 57.08 28.39
C VAL A 138 34.08 58.38 29.18
N LEU A 139 33.39 59.39 28.63
CA LEU A 139 33.13 60.64 29.33
C LEU A 139 32.09 60.37 30.44
N PRO A 140 32.35 60.76 31.70
CA PRO A 140 31.38 60.58 32.77
C PRO A 140 30.10 61.39 32.47
N PRO A 141 28.91 60.89 32.84
CA PRO A 141 27.66 61.59 32.57
C PRO A 141 27.70 62.97 33.23
N VAL A 142 27.30 63.98 32.46
CA VAL A 142 27.15 65.35 32.96
C VAL A 142 26.13 65.29 34.10
N ARG A 143 26.58 65.60 35.31
CA ARG A 143 25.69 65.78 36.45
C ARG A 143 24.97 67.10 36.22
N ASP A 144 23.69 67.04 35.85
CA ASP A 144 22.84 68.22 35.89
C ASP A 144 22.79 68.71 37.34
N VAL A 145 23.27 69.94 37.55
CA VAL A 145 23.27 70.68 38.83
C VAL A 145 22.01 71.53 38.90
#